data_AF-A0A7J6RG51-F1
#
_entry.id   AF-A0A7J6RG51-F1
#
_cell.length_a   1.000
_cell.length_b   1.000
_cell.length_c   1.000
_cell.angle_alpha   90.00
_cell.angle_beta   90.00
_cell.angle_gamma   90.00
#
_symmetry.space_group_name_H-M   'P 1'
#
loop_
_entity.id
_entity.type
_entity.pdbx_description
1 polymer ?
#
loop_
_entity_poly.entity_id
_entity_poly.type
_entity_poly.pdbx_seq_one_letter_code
_entity_poly.pdbx_strand_id
1 'polypeptide(L)'
;MADEAASTVVNRGLDSLVKDPRATQDFSAEADTAGRLDEALDALAVLEKKARQASDAATCSRLLVEMATLLYNAKQFDRLLEMIHTMTKKRGQLKRAVADLVHVCMGWLDNLDRKQQYAMVDTLSEVTEGKIFVEVERARLRLRLAHMKEQDGDPTEAANIIQDEQIETCGAMEKNEKAEYILEQMRLVL
;
A
#
# COMPACT_ATOMS: atom_id res chain seq x y z
N MET A 1 -24.03 38.66 -19.33
CA MET A 1 -25.23 37.96 -19.86
C MET A 1 -24.82 37.25 -21.14
N ALA A 2 -25.34 36.04 -21.33
CA ALA A 2 -25.02 35.05 -22.36
C ALA A 2 -23.77 34.21 -22.09
N ASP A 3 -23.95 33.10 -21.36
CA ASP A 3 -23.68 31.78 -21.94
C ASP A 3 -24.47 30.70 -21.16
N GLU A 4 -25.71 30.47 -21.57
CA GLU A 4 -26.62 29.46 -21.01
C GLU A 4 -27.21 28.64 -22.16
N ALA A 5 -26.37 27.87 -22.85
CA ALA A 5 -26.85 27.04 -23.98
C ALA A 5 -26.18 25.68 -24.16
N ALA A 6 -25.33 25.20 -23.24
CA ALA A 6 -24.59 23.94 -23.46
C ALA A 6 -24.94 22.75 -22.54
N SER A 7 -25.82 22.90 -21.54
CA SER A 7 -26.03 21.83 -20.53
C SER A 7 -27.26 20.93 -20.75
N THR A 8 -28.05 21.12 -21.81
CA THR A 8 -29.43 20.57 -21.84
C THR A 8 -29.58 19.18 -22.49
N VAL A 9 -28.51 18.40 -22.74
CA VAL A 9 -28.65 17.15 -23.54
C VAL A 9 -28.27 15.84 -22.82
N VAL A 10 -28.00 15.83 -21.50
CA VAL A 10 -27.62 14.56 -20.81
C VAL A 10 -28.48 14.18 -19.60
N ASN A 11 -29.57 14.91 -19.31
CA ASN A 11 -30.48 14.56 -18.20
C ASN A 11 -31.79 13.92 -18.67
N ARG A 12 -31.72 12.70 -19.22
CA ARG A 12 -32.93 11.92 -19.53
C ARG A 12 -32.93 10.47 -19.08
N GLY A 13 -32.11 10.13 -18.08
CA GLY A 13 -32.00 8.74 -17.60
C GLY A 13 -31.74 8.54 -16.11
N LEU A 14 -31.73 9.58 -15.27
CA LEU A 14 -31.34 9.46 -13.85
C LEU A 14 -32.42 9.88 -12.84
N ASP A 15 -33.59 10.34 -13.29
CA ASP A 15 -34.67 10.81 -12.40
C ASP A 15 -35.44 9.69 -11.67
N SER A 16 -35.19 8.41 -11.97
CA SER A 16 -35.90 7.29 -11.34
C SER A 16 -35.17 6.66 -10.14
N LEU A 17 -33.96 7.10 -9.81
CA LEU A 17 -33.16 6.59 -8.67
C LEU A 17 -33.06 7.57 -7.48
N VAL A 18 -33.64 8.78 -7.61
CA VAL A 18 -33.60 9.82 -6.56
C VAL A 18 -34.79 9.72 -5.58
N LYS A 19 -35.63 8.69 -5.69
CA LYS A 19 -36.78 8.46 -4.79
C LYS A 19 -36.57 7.34 -3.75
N ASP A 20 -35.31 6.97 -3.47
CA ASP A 20 -35.00 6.17 -2.28
C ASP A 20 -34.60 7.11 -1.12
N PRO A 21 -35.35 7.14 0.00
CA PRO A 21 -35.05 8.01 1.15
C PRO A 21 -33.74 7.68 1.89
N ARG A 22 -32.93 6.75 1.38
CA ARG A 22 -31.65 6.31 1.97
C ARG A 22 -30.41 6.92 1.31
N ALA A 23 -30.56 7.66 0.22
CA ALA A 23 -29.42 8.14 -0.58
C ALA A 23 -28.99 9.60 -0.30
N THR A 24 -29.58 10.28 0.68
CA THR A 24 -29.32 11.72 0.94
C THR A 24 -28.94 12.05 2.38
N GLN A 25 -28.44 11.07 3.14
CA GLN A 25 -27.83 11.38 4.43
C GLN A 25 -26.41 11.92 4.19
N ASP A 26 -26.21 13.19 4.55
CA ASP A 26 -24.91 13.79 4.79
C ASP A 26 -24.14 12.93 5.80
N PHE A 27 -23.21 12.10 5.34
CA PHE A 27 -22.41 11.19 6.18
C PHE A 27 -21.17 11.87 6.79
N SER A 28 -21.08 13.19 6.76
CA SER A 28 -19.91 13.96 7.23
C SER A 28 -19.93 14.31 8.72
N ALA A 29 -20.96 13.89 9.47
CA ALA A 29 -21.07 14.22 10.88
C ALA A 29 -21.36 12.97 11.73
N GLU A 30 -20.52 12.81 12.75
CA GLU A 30 -20.73 12.05 14.00
C GLU A 30 -20.08 10.65 14.11
N ALA A 31 -19.26 10.57 15.14
CA ALA A 31 -18.24 9.58 15.38
C ALA A 31 -18.75 8.37 16.15
N ASP A 32 -19.43 7.46 15.44
CA ASP A 32 -19.50 6.03 15.75
C ASP A 32 -18.79 5.26 14.61
N THR A 33 -17.54 5.65 14.33
CA THR A 33 -16.81 5.23 13.12
C THR A 33 -16.18 3.85 13.22
N ALA A 34 -15.95 3.30 14.42
CA ALA A 34 -15.27 2.01 14.59
C ALA A 34 -16.13 0.82 14.13
N GLY A 35 -17.41 0.76 14.55
CA GLY A 35 -18.33 -0.30 14.11
C GLY A 35 -18.59 -0.26 12.60
N ARG A 36 -18.71 0.95 12.04
CA ARG A 36 -18.88 1.16 10.59
C ARG A 36 -17.62 0.81 9.79
N LEU A 37 -16.43 1.04 10.35
CA LEU A 37 -15.16 0.68 9.73
C LEU A 37 -15.00 -0.85 9.70
N ASP A 38 -15.33 -1.54 10.78
CA ASP A 38 -15.27 -2.99 10.84
C ASP A 38 -16.26 -3.64 9.85
N GLU A 39 -17.50 -3.15 9.81
CA GLU A 39 -18.49 -3.57 8.81
C GLU A 39 -18.01 -3.32 7.37
N ALA A 40 -17.39 -2.17 7.11
CA ALA A 40 -16.85 -1.84 5.79
C ALA A 40 -15.67 -2.76 5.42
N LEU A 41 -14.76 -3.04 6.36
CA LEU A 41 -13.62 -3.94 6.15
C LEU A 41 -14.09 -5.38 5.90
N ASP A 42 -15.10 -5.85 6.64
CA ASP A 42 -15.69 -7.18 6.44
C ASP A 42 -16.38 -7.28 5.08
N ALA A 43 -17.13 -6.26 4.68
CA ALA A 43 -17.76 -6.20 3.36
C ALA A 43 -16.70 -6.23 2.23
N LEU A 44 -15.63 -5.44 2.37
CA LEU A 44 -14.52 -5.42 1.42
C LEU A 44 -13.77 -6.76 1.39
N ALA A 45 -13.55 -7.40 2.53
CA ALA A 45 -12.89 -8.71 2.61
C ALA A 45 -13.70 -9.82 1.90
N VAL A 46 -15.03 -9.77 1.98
CA VAL A 46 -15.92 -10.70 1.26
C VAL A 46 -15.82 -10.47 -0.25
N LEU A 47 -15.82 -9.21 -0.70
CA LEU A 47 -15.67 -8.86 -2.11
C LEU A 47 -14.28 -9.22 -2.63
N GLU A 48 -13.23 -8.98 -1.86
CA GLU A 48 -11.84 -9.34 -2.17
C GLU A 48 -11.74 -10.84 -2.40
N LYS A 49 -12.32 -11.64 -1.50
CA LYS A 49 -12.32 -13.11 -1.62
C LYS A 49 -12.99 -13.57 -2.91
N LYS A 50 -14.11 -12.95 -3.30
CA LYS A 50 -14.81 -13.25 -4.56
C LYS A 50 -13.96 -12.86 -5.77
N ALA A 51 -13.37 -11.66 -5.78
CA ALA A 51 -12.50 -11.19 -6.86
C ALA A 51 -11.27 -12.08 -7.03
N ARG A 52 -10.67 -12.52 -5.92
CA ARG A 52 -9.54 -13.45 -5.89
C ARG A 52 -9.91 -14.83 -6.44
N GLN A 53 -11.07 -15.38 -6.06
CA GLN A 53 -11.57 -16.64 -6.61
C GLN A 53 -11.90 -16.54 -8.10
N ALA A 54 -12.34 -15.37 -8.57
CA ALA A 54 -12.57 -15.07 -9.97
C ALA A 54 -11.28 -14.75 -10.76
N SER A 55 -10.10 -14.72 -10.10
CA SER A 55 -8.82 -14.32 -10.69
C SER A 55 -8.81 -12.90 -11.31
N ASP A 56 -9.70 -12.02 -10.84
CA ASP A 56 -9.72 -10.61 -11.25
C ASP A 56 -8.68 -9.81 -10.45
N ALA A 57 -7.47 -9.75 -11.00
CA ALA A 57 -6.34 -9.08 -10.37
C ALA A 57 -6.53 -7.56 -10.21
N ALA A 58 -7.27 -6.91 -11.12
CA ALA A 58 -7.47 -5.46 -11.07
C ALA A 58 -8.43 -5.09 -9.95
N THR A 59 -9.56 -5.80 -9.84
CA THR A 59 -10.54 -5.56 -8.78
C THR A 59 -9.99 -5.99 -7.41
N CYS A 60 -9.31 -7.14 -7.34
CA CYS A 60 -8.67 -7.60 -6.11
C CYS A 60 -7.61 -6.61 -5.58
N SER A 61 -6.78 -6.06 -6.48
CA SER A 61 -5.81 -5.01 -6.14
C SER A 61 -6.50 -3.77 -5.57
N ARG A 62 -7.51 -3.24 -6.27
CA ARG A 62 -8.28 -2.07 -5.80
C ARG A 62 -8.88 -2.30 -4.42
N LEU A 63 -9.55 -3.43 -4.21
CA LEU A 63 -10.17 -3.74 -2.92
C LEU A 63 -9.14 -3.80 -1.78
N LEU A 64 -7.97 -4.40 -2.03
CA LEU A 64 -6.89 -4.43 -1.03
C LEU A 64 -6.34 -3.04 -0.72
N VAL A 65 -6.09 -2.22 -1.74
CA VAL A 65 -5.59 -0.85 -1.57
C VAL A 65 -6.62 0.00 -0.83
N GLU A 66 -7.91 -0.14 -1.15
CA GLU A 66 -8.99 0.57 -0.43
C GLU A 66 -9.05 0.15 1.04
N MET A 67 -8.98 -1.15 1.35
CA MET A 67 -8.93 -1.62 2.75
C MET A 67 -7.76 -1.00 3.51
N ALA A 68 -6.57 -0.97 2.91
CA ALA A 68 -5.40 -0.35 3.51
C ALA A 68 -5.57 1.17 3.68
N THR A 69 -6.13 1.84 2.67
CA THR A 69 -6.34 3.29 2.67
C THR A 69 -7.36 3.70 3.74
N LEU A 70 -8.42 2.92 3.96
CA LEU A 70 -9.38 3.15 5.04
C LEU A 70 -8.72 3.09 6.41
N LEU A 71 -7.88 2.07 6.66
CA LEU A 71 -7.15 1.93 7.92
C LEU A 71 -6.12 3.05 8.13
N TYR A 72 -5.43 3.45 7.05
CA TYR A 72 -4.50 4.57 7.06
C TYR A 72 -5.20 5.89 7.40
N ASN A 73 -6.34 6.19 6.75
CA ASN A 73 -7.13 7.39 6.99
C ASN A 73 -7.75 7.41 8.40
N ALA A 74 -8.14 6.24 8.92
CA ALA A 74 -8.63 6.08 10.29
C ALA A 74 -7.51 6.18 11.35
N LYS A 75 -6.24 6.33 10.94
CA LYS A 75 -5.05 6.35 11.81
C LYS A 75 -4.90 5.08 12.67
N GLN A 76 -5.46 3.96 12.22
CA GLN A 76 -5.37 2.67 12.91
C GLN A 76 -4.17 1.88 12.38
N PHE A 77 -2.97 2.36 12.68
CA PHE A 77 -1.71 1.84 12.12
C PHE A 77 -1.42 0.39 12.49
N ASP A 78 -1.64 -0.02 13.73
CA ASP A 78 -1.38 -1.41 14.15
C ASP A 78 -2.25 -2.39 13.35
N ARG A 79 -3.54 -2.05 13.16
CA ARG A 79 -4.46 -2.83 12.33
C ARG A 79 -4.07 -2.84 10.85
N LEU A 80 -3.52 -1.74 10.35
CA LEU A 80 -3.00 -1.67 8.98
C LEU A 80 -1.86 -2.66 8.78
N LEU A 81 -0.89 -2.70 9.70
CA LEU A 81 0.25 -3.62 9.62
C LEU A 81 -0.21 -5.09 9.69
N GLU A 82 -1.11 -5.41 10.62
CA GLU A 82 -1.70 -6.74 10.74
C GLU A 82 -2.47 -7.15 9.47
N MET A 83 -3.22 -6.22 8.87
CA MET A 83 -3.96 -6.45 7.63
C MET A 83 -3.01 -6.72 6.45
N ILE A 84 -1.95 -5.92 6.30
CA ILE A 84 -0.93 -6.12 5.26
C ILE A 84 -0.31 -7.51 5.43
N HIS A 85 0.09 -7.86 6.65
CA HIS A 85 0.70 -9.17 6.95
C HIS A 85 -0.26 -10.31 6.61
N THR A 86 -1.52 -10.20 7.02
CA THR A 86 -2.54 -11.24 6.81
C THR A 86 -2.86 -11.42 5.33
N MET A 87 -3.09 -10.33 4.59
CA MET A 87 -3.53 -10.42 3.20
C MET A 87 -2.42 -10.84 2.24
N THR A 88 -1.17 -10.45 2.51
CA THR A 88 -0.02 -10.79 1.65
C THR A 88 0.50 -12.21 1.87
N LYS A 89 0.24 -12.83 3.03
CA LYS A 89 0.56 -14.24 3.35
C LYS A 89 -0.58 -15.22 3.04
N LYS A 90 -1.78 -14.73 2.69
CA LYS A 90 -2.90 -15.59 2.29
C LYS A 90 -2.56 -16.43 1.05
N ARG A 91 -2.79 -17.75 1.14
CA ARG A 91 -2.63 -18.66 0.01
C ARG A 91 -3.57 -18.26 -1.13
N GLY A 92 -3.01 -18.08 -2.33
CA GLY A 92 -3.75 -17.73 -3.53
C GLY A 92 -3.96 -16.23 -3.74
N GLN A 93 -3.23 -15.36 -3.02
CA GLN A 93 -3.24 -13.93 -3.34
C GLN A 93 -2.61 -13.67 -4.71
N LEU A 94 -3.20 -12.74 -5.47
CA LEU A 94 -2.76 -12.38 -6.81
C LEU A 94 -1.52 -11.49 -6.73
N LYS A 95 -0.51 -11.78 -7.56
CA LYS A 95 0.79 -11.07 -7.58
C LYS A 95 0.62 -9.56 -7.70
N ARG A 96 -0.19 -9.12 -8.66
CA ARG A 96 -0.50 -7.70 -8.89
C ARG A 96 -1.09 -7.03 -7.65
N ALA A 97 -1.99 -7.71 -6.95
CA ALA A 97 -2.64 -7.14 -5.78
C ALA A 97 -1.66 -6.94 -4.60
N VAL A 98 -0.68 -7.84 -4.47
CA VAL A 98 0.41 -7.67 -3.49
C VAL A 98 1.36 -6.53 -3.90
N ALA A 99 1.76 -6.47 -5.18
CA ALA A 99 2.65 -5.42 -5.68
C ALA A 99 2.03 -4.03 -5.52
N ASP A 100 0.79 -3.84 -5.98
CA ASP A 100 0.07 -2.56 -5.88
C ASP A 100 -0.10 -2.13 -4.41
N LEU A 101 -0.41 -3.07 -3.50
CA LEU A 101 -0.49 -2.80 -2.06
C LEU A 101 0.85 -2.31 -1.49
N VAL A 102 1.95 -3.00 -1.81
CA VAL A 102 3.29 -2.63 -1.35
C VAL A 102 3.68 -1.24 -1.86
N HIS A 103 3.43 -0.95 -3.15
CA HIS A 103 3.71 0.37 -3.73
C HIS A 103 2.97 1.51 -3.03
N VAL A 104 1.68 1.32 -2.75
CA VAL A 104 0.88 2.33 -2.04
C VAL A 104 1.41 2.54 -0.62
N CYS A 105 1.74 1.46 0.10
CA CYS A 105 2.30 1.56 1.45
C CYS A 105 3.67 2.25 1.47
N MET A 106 4.53 1.98 0.47
CA MET A 106 5.81 2.67 0.31
C MET A 106 5.63 4.19 0.10
N GLY A 107 4.60 4.60 -0.64
CA GLY A 107 4.26 6.01 -0.85
C GLY A 107 3.80 6.73 0.41
N TRP A 108 3.37 6.01 1.45
CA TRP A 108 2.99 6.61 2.73
C TRP A 108 4.16 6.82 3.68
N LEU A 109 5.30 6.16 3.46
CA LEU A 109 6.43 6.20 4.39
C LEU A 109 6.91 7.63 4.69
N ASP A 110 6.90 8.53 3.69
CA ASP A 110 7.35 9.92 3.88
C ASP A 110 6.43 10.75 4.79
N ASN A 111 5.18 10.32 4.96
CA ASN A 111 4.18 11.03 5.77
C ASN A 111 4.03 10.47 7.19
N LEU A 112 4.78 9.42 7.53
CA LEU A 112 4.70 8.72 8.81
C LEU A 112 5.74 9.22 9.81
N ASP A 113 5.43 9.10 11.09
CA ASP A 113 6.39 9.33 12.17
C ASP A 113 7.52 8.30 12.11
N ARG A 114 8.72 8.64 12.62
CA ARG A 114 9.90 7.76 12.59
C ARG A 114 9.62 6.34 13.10
N LYS A 115 8.88 6.21 14.20
CA LYS A 115 8.48 4.91 14.76
C LYS A 115 7.58 4.10 13.83
N GLN A 116 6.64 4.78 13.17
CA GLN A 116 5.71 4.15 12.23
C GLN A 116 6.39 3.78 10.92
N GLN A 117 7.36 4.60 10.47
CA GLN A 117 8.21 4.28 9.33
C GLN A 117 8.96 2.97 9.57
N TYR A 118 9.60 2.80 10.73
CA TYR A 118 10.28 1.54 11.09
C TYR A 118 9.32 0.35 11.02
N ALA A 119 8.19 0.43 11.73
CA ALA A 119 7.23 -0.67 11.76
C ALA A 119 6.66 -1.03 10.38
N MET A 120 6.41 -0.03 9.53
CA MET A 120 5.94 -0.24 8.15
C MET A 120 7.04 -0.85 7.28
N VAL A 121 8.27 -0.35 7.35
CA VAL A 121 9.40 -0.88 6.57
C VAL A 121 9.73 -2.33 6.97
N ASP A 122 9.70 -2.64 8.26
CA ASP A 122 9.91 -4.01 8.75
C ASP A 122 8.80 -4.95 8.24
N THR A 123 7.54 -4.54 8.38
CA THR A 123 6.39 -5.32 7.90
C THR A 123 6.47 -5.53 6.38
N LEU A 124 6.81 -4.48 5.62
CA LEU A 124 6.94 -4.58 4.16
C LEU A 124 8.13 -5.46 3.75
N SER A 125 9.23 -5.43 4.50
CA SER A 125 10.40 -6.29 4.26
C SER A 125 10.04 -7.76 4.47
N GLU A 126 9.34 -8.10 5.56
CA GLU A 126 8.88 -9.47 5.82
C GLU A 126 7.91 -10.00 4.76
N VAL A 127 6.97 -9.17 4.29
CA VAL A 127 5.97 -9.62 3.31
C VAL A 127 6.50 -9.68 1.89
N THR A 128 7.60 -8.99 1.57
CA THR A 128 8.27 -9.04 0.26
C THR A 128 9.35 -10.12 0.21
N GLU A 129 9.77 -10.65 1.35
CA GLU A 129 10.75 -11.73 1.43
C GLU A 129 10.34 -12.95 0.59
N GLY A 130 11.27 -13.42 -0.25
CA GLY A 130 11.08 -14.60 -1.11
C GLY A 130 10.14 -14.40 -2.31
N LYS A 131 9.66 -13.17 -2.58
CA LYS A 131 8.76 -12.86 -3.70
C LYS A 131 9.50 -12.15 -4.84
N ILE A 132 9.92 -12.92 -5.85
CA ILE A 132 10.66 -12.42 -7.03
C ILE A 132 9.95 -11.25 -7.76
N PHE A 133 8.62 -11.21 -7.75
CA PHE A 133 7.86 -10.16 -8.43
C PHE A 133 7.82 -8.82 -7.69
N VAL A 134 8.34 -8.74 -6.46
CA VAL A 134 8.49 -7.51 -5.66
C VAL A 134 9.92 -7.35 -5.13
N GLU A 135 10.90 -7.92 -5.84
CA GLU A 135 12.31 -7.92 -5.42
C GLU A 135 12.93 -6.51 -5.46
N VAL A 136 12.51 -5.67 -6.40
CA VAL A 136 13.01 -4.29 -6.53
C VAL A 136 12.50 -3.43 -5.37
N GLU A 137 11.23 -3.60 -5.00
CA GLU A 137 10.59 -2.93 -3.88
C GLU A 137 11.24 -3.32 -2.57
N ARG A 138 11.57 -4.61 -2.40
CA ARG A 138 12.35 -5.08 -1.25
C ARG A 138 13.70 -4.40 -1.16
N ALA A 139 14.47 -4.36 -2.25
CA ALA A 139 15.76 -3.69 -2.27
C ALA A 139 15.64 -2.23 -1.84
N ARG A 140 14.69 -1.48 -2.42
CA ARG A 140 14.42 -0.09 -2.06
C ARG A 140 14.06 0.09 -0.58
N LEU A 141 13.26 -0.83 -0.01
CA LEU A 141 12.92 -0.83 1.41
C LEU A 141 14.15 -1.06 2.30
N ARG A 142 15.02 -2.00 1.93
CA ARG A 142 16.26 -2.31 2.68
C ARG A 142 17.25 -1.16 2.62
N LEU A 143 17.42 -0.52 1.47
CA LEU A 143 18.22 0.71 1.34
C LEU A 143 17.69 1.82 2.26
N ARG A 144 16.37 2.04 2.24
CA ARG A 144 15.74 3.03 3.10
C ARG A 144 15.94 2.70 4.59
N LEU A 145 15.80 1.44 4.98
CA LEU A 145 16.04 0.99 6.36
C LEU A 145 17.50 1.24 6.79
N ALA A 146 18.46 0.96 5.92
CA ALA A 146 19.87 1.23 6.16
C ALA A 146 20.13 2.73 6.39
N HIS A 147 19.59 3.61 5.53
CA HIS A 147 19.70 5.06 5.74
C HIS A 147 19.06 5.52 7.05
N MET A 148 17.94 4.91 7.46
CA MET A 148 17.31 5.23 8.73
C MET A 148 18.23 4.84 9.91
N LYS A 149 18.82 3.65 9.89
CA LYS A 149 19.75 3.19 10.93
C LYS A 149 21.03 4.03 11.01
N GLU A 150 21.57 4.43 9.86
CA GLU A 150 22.74 5.31 9.81
C GLU A 150 22.44 6.68 10.45
N GLN A 151 21.29 7.28 10.11
CA GLN A 151 20.85 8.56 10.70
C GLN A 151 20.63 8.47 12.21
N ASP A 152 20.23 7.31 12.71
CA ASP A 152 20.03 7.03 14.13
C ASP A 152 21.38 6.75 14.86
N GLY A 153 22.50 6.82 14.14
CA GLY A 153 23.85 6.66 14.68
C GLY A 153 24.34 5.22 14.74
N ASP A 154 23.69 4.30 14.03
CA ASP A 154 24.11 2.89 13.92
C ASP A 154 24.51 2.53 12.47
N PRO A 155 25.69 2.98 12.02
CA PRO A 155 26.19 2.67 10.68
C PRO A 155 26.55 1.18 10.52
N THR A 156 26.86 0.48 11.61
CA THR A 156 27.21 -0.95 11.55
C THR A 156 25.98 -1.80 11.24
N GLU A 157 24.84 -1.53 11.90
CA GLU A 157 23.59 -2.19 11.55
C GLU A 157 23.11 -1.81 10.14
N ALA A 158 23.28 -0.54 9.74
CA ALA A 158 22.98 -0.09 8.38
C ALA A 158 23.77 -0.86 7.31
N ALA A 159 25.09 -1.03 7.53
CA ALA A 159 25.97 -1.79 6.64
C ALA A 159 25.54 -3.26 6.53
N ASN A 160 25.17 -3.91 7.64
CA ASN A 160 24.71 -5.30 7.61
C ASN A 160 23.41 -5.45 6.81
N ILE A 161 22.43 -4.56 7.03
CA ILE A 161 21.12 -4.62 6.37
C ILE A 161 21.25 -4.49 4.85
N ILE A 162 22.08 -3.56 4.38
CA ILE A 162 22.24 -3.31 2.94
C ILE A 162 23.07 -4.42 2.27
N GLN A 163 24.04 -5.02 2.97
CA GLN A 163 24.88 -6.11 2.46
C GLN A 163 24.12 -7.44 2.32
N ASP A 164 23.16 -7.71 3.21
CA ASP A 164 22.34 -8.92 3.16
C ASP A 164 21.52 -9.03 1.87
N GLU A 165 21.24 -7.90 1.21
CA GLU A 165 20.47 -7.86 -0.03
C GLU A 165 21.39 -8.05 -1.25
N GLN A 166 21.22 -9.17 -1.96
CA GLN A 166 22.04 -9.55 -3.13
C GLN A 166 21.61 -8.83 -4.41
N ILE A 167 21.88 -7.53 -4.49
CA ILE A 167 21.40 -6.66 -5.55
C ILE A 167 21.90 -7.03 -6.95
N GLU A 168 23.06 -7.72 -7.06
CA GLU A 168 23.59 -8.16 -8.35
C GLU A 168 22.65 -9.15 -9.03
N THR A 169 21.94 -9.95 -8.23
CA THR A 169 21.03 -11.02 -8.69
C THR A 169 19.64 -10.51 -9.07
N CYS A 170 19.27 -9.30 -8.64
CA CYS A 170 17.97 -8.71 -8.94
C CYS A 170 17.86 -8.38 -10.43
N GLY A 171 17.07 -9.18 -11.16
CA GLY A 171 17.00 -9.11 -12.62
C GLY A 171 16.12 -7.98 -13.14
N ALA A 172 15.11 -7.60 -12.36
CA ALA A 172 14.13 -6.59 -12.75
C ALA A 172 14.58 -5.14 -12.49
N MET A 173 15.65 -4.93 -11.73
CA MET A 173 16.15 -3.59 -11.38
C MET A 173 16.90 -2.92 -12.54
N GLU A 174 16.72 -1.62 -12.70
CA GLU A 174 17.45 -0.84 -13.70
C GLU A 174 18.97 -0.87 -13.42
N LYS A 175 19.79 -0.91 -14.47
CA LYS A 175 21.25 -0.94 -14.35
C LYS A 175 21.81 0.25 -13.56
N ASN A 176 21.24 1.44 -13.74
CA ASN A 176 21.66 2.66 -13.06
C ASN A 176 21.34 2.58 -11.56
N GLU A 177 20.09 2.23 -11.24
CA GLU A 177 19.63 2.06 -9.86
C GLU A 177 20.45 0.98 -9.12
N LYS A 178 20.75 -0.14 -9.81
CA LYS A 178 21.61 -1.20 -9.27
C LYS A 178 23.03 -0.69 -8.98
N ALA A 179 23.60 0.12 -9.88
CA ALA A 179 24.92 0.70 -9.68
C ALA A 179 24.94 1.66 -8.48
N GLU A 180 23.92 2.51 -8.34
CA GLU A 180 23.76 3.41 -7.19
C GLU A 180 23.65 2.62 -5.87
N TYR A 181 22.88 1.53 -5.86
CA TYR A 181 22.77 0.65 -4.70
C TYR A 181 24.12 0.05 -4.29
N ILE A 182 24.90 -0.45 -5.27
CA ILE A 182 26.23 -1.04 -5.01
C ILE A 182 27.20 0.03 -4.50
N LEU A 183 27.18 1.24 -5.07
CA LEU A 183 28.01 2.33 -4.57
C LEU A 183 27.68 2.66 -3.11
N GLU A 184 26.41 2.56 -2.74
CA GLU A 184 25.98 2.83 -1.36
C GLU A 184 26.33 1.71 -0.39
N GLN A 185 26.31 0.46 -0.83
CA GLN A 185 26.92 -0.65 -0.09
C GLN A 185 28.40 -0.39 0.16
N MET A 186 29.15 0.10 -0.83
CA MET A 186 30.57 0.41 -0.65
C MET A 186 30.79 1.56 0.33
N ARG A 187 29.96 2.60 0.29
CA ARG A 187 30.06 3.77 1.19
C ARG A 187 29.84 3.40 2.66
N LEU A 188 28.88 2.54 2.95
CA LEU A 188 28.54 2.17 4.33
C LEU A 188 29.55 1.20 4.97
N VAL A 189 30.41 0.58 4.16
CA VAL A 189 31.25 -0.56 4.57
C VAL A 189 32.75 -0.20 4.63
N LEU A 190 33.15 0.87 3.94
CA LEU A 190 34.54 1.35 3.86
C LEU A 190 34.73 2.62 4.68
#